data_AF-A0AAW3K723-F1
#
_entry.id   AF-A0AAW3K723-F1
#
_cell.length_a   1.000
_cell.length_b   1.000
_cell.length_c   1.000
_cell.angle_alpha   90.00
_cell.angle_beta   90.00
_cell.angle_gamma   90.00
#
_symmetry.space_group_name_H-M   'P 1'
#
loop_
_entity.id
_entity.type
_entity.pdbx_description
1 polymer ?
#
loop_
_entity_poly.entity_id
_entity_poly.type
_entity_poly.pdbx_seq_one_letter_code
_entity_poly.pdbx_strand_id
1 'polypeptide(L)'
;MKIKIVIFLLSLNASITYADINDDEIQAIEDLSDQVLATKNLAKLEPQIKAQIQKAQPNVQKLLKAKDIEYNDSVYLHNYAILTSGYAEYLLEQHCTTLSQPFQELTEQAYFALKKRDPKDTIAINNLGLFYAQMSVYYRKNIDPTPRLNYLLKAEQLFETLMKLQPDNEEYEKNYYAVLSDKLMLLQKYHRDQNEQKRLINILKKPLFHYLSDPNQAFDAGNFIILAQQYFKYLNREDPKLAEKWLRDNQAKIEAVVNKNRKQTQREKEFLAEFYALLGQTDRALSYLKQLEFSDENNTEPSSFENEPNLANLRLNPEYQKWFKQYKQDYAAYRKAIPKVCKINQLETTQDTLE
;
A
#
# COMPACT_ATOMS: atom_id res chain seq x y z
N MET A 1 -26.05 62.39 33.36
CA MET A 1 -27.07 61.98 32.37
C MET A 1 -26.56 60.72 31.69
N LYS A 2 -27.29 59.59 31.82
CA LYS A 2 -26.79 58.23 31.56
C LYS A 2 -26.71 57.91 30.05
N ILE A 3 -25.56 57.42 29.61
CA ILE A 3 -25.35 56.83 28.28
C ILE A 3 -26.12 55.49 28.24
N LYS A 4 -27.09 55.36 27.32
CA LYS A 4 -27.70 54.07 26.99
C LYS A 4 -26.75 53.30 26.09
N ILE A 5 -26.04 52.32 26.65
CA ILE A 5 -25.39 51.27 25.88
C ILE A 5 -26.49 50.27 25.49
N VAL A 6 -26.84 50.25 24.21
CA VAL A 6 -27.66 49.19 23.63
C VAL A 6 -26.73 48.02 23.33
N ILE A 7 -26.75 47.00 24.19
CA ILE A 7 -26.08 45.72 23.89
C ILE A 7 -27.04 44.93 23.00
N PHE A 8 -26.74 44.87 21.71
CA PHE A 8 -27.34 43.90 20.80
C PHE A 8 -26.75 42.52 21.13
N LEU A 9 -27.46 41.74 21.93
CA LEU A 9 -27.21 40.31 22.07
C LEU A 9 -27.67 39.64 20.77
N LEU A 10 -26.77 39.54 19.80
CA LEU A 10 -26.90 38.57 18.72
C LEU A 10 -26.67 37.19 19.33
N SER A 11 -27.75 36.54 19.75
CA SER A 11 -27.75 35.09 19.94
C SER A 11 -27.51 34.46 18.56
N LEU A 12 -26.25 34.16 18.26
CA LEU A 12 -25.91 33.16 17.26
C LEU A 12 -26.51 31.84 17.77
N ASN A 13 -27.75 31.56 17.34
CA ASN A 13 -28.23 30.20 17.31
C ASN A 13 -27.27 29.46 16.37
N ALA A 14 -26.27 28.81 16.96
CA ALA A 14 -25.58 27.73 16.31
C ALA A 14 -26.60 26.61 16.19
N SER A 15 -27.46 26.69 15.18
CA SER A 15 -28.26 25.54 14.75
C SER A 15 -27.26 24.43 14.49
N ILE A 16 -27.27 23.42 15.34
CA ILE A 16 -26.48 22.21 15.12
C ILE A 16 -27.11 21.60 13.86
N THR A 17 -26.45 21.79 12.72
CA THR A 17 -26.85 21.17 11.46
C THR A 17 -26.39 19.73 11.51
N TYR A 18 -27.27 18.86 12.00
CA TYR A 18 -27.14 17.42 11.79
C TYR A 18 -27.36 17.13 10.29
N ALA A 19 -26.61 16.19 9.75
CA ALA A 19 -27.05 15.58 8.51
C ALA A 19 -28.18 14.64 8.92
N ASP A 20 -29.42 15.01 8.62
CA ASP A 20 -30.58 14.14 8.81
C ASP A 20 -30.51 13.03 7.74
N ILE A 21 -29.59 12.08 7.95
CA ILE A 21 -29.34 10.94 7.05
C ILE A 21 -30.29 9.84 7.50
N ASN A 22 -31.15 9.39 6.58
CA ASN A 22 -32.07 8.31 6.89
C ASN A 22 -31.36 6.95 6.99
N ASP A 23 -31.93 6.05 7.80
CA ASP A 23 -31.37 4.73 8.05
C ASP A 23 -31.21 3.90 6.76
N ASP A 24 -32.12 4.06 5.79
CA ASP A 24 -32.05 3.40 4.49
C ASP A 24 -30.79 3.79 3.69
N GLU A 25 -30.35 5.05 3.79
CA GLU A 25 -29.15 5.54 3.11
C GLU A 25 -27.87 5.07 3.81
N ILE A 26 -27.91 4.95 5.15
CA ILE A 26 -26.83 4.36 5.94
C ILE A 26 -26.67 2.88 5.58
N GLN A 27 -27.76 2.12 5.57
CA GLN A 27 -27.73 0.70 5.20
C GLN A 27 -27.25 0.51 3.76
N ALA A 28 -27.72 1.34 2.82
CA ALA A 28 -27.30 1.23 1.42
C ALA A 28 -25.80 1.49 1.22
N ILE A 29 -25.20 2.44 1.94
CA ILE A 29 -23.76 2.70 1.83
C ILE A 29 -22.94 1.60 2.50
N GLU A 30 -23.43 1.06 3.62
CA GLU A 30 -22.82 -0.05 4.35
C GLU A 30 -22.81 -1.33 3.50
N ASP A 31 -23.96 -1.75 2.97
CA ASP A 31 -24.11 -2.93 2.12
C ASP A 31 -23.19 -2.89 0.89
N LEU A 32 -23.02 -1.71 0.28
CA LEU A 32 -22.14 -1.55 -0.87
C LEU A 32 -20.66 -1.55 -0.45
N SER A 33 -20.33 -0.98 0.71
CA SER A 33 -18.96 -1.00 1.23
C SER A 33 -18.50 -2.42 1.56
N ASP A 34 -19.38 -3.25 2.12
CA ASP A 34 -19.11 -4.67 2.38
C ASP A 34 -18.85 -5.43 1.07
N GLN A 35 -19.63 -5.14 0.02
CA GLN A 35 -19.40 -5.73 -1.30
C GLN A 35 -18.07 -5.29 -1.92
N VAL A 36 -17.69 -4.02 -1.75
CA VAL A 36 -16.39 -3.49 -2.20
C VAL A 36 -15.24 -4.18 -1.48
N LEU A 37 -15.34 -4.40 -0.17
CA LEU A 37 -14.32 -5.09 0.62
C LEU A 37 -14.24 -6.59 0.31
N ALA A 38 -15.36 -7.22 -0.04
CA ALA A 38 -15.43 -8.66 -0.32
C ALA A 38 -15.03 -9.02 -1.77
N THR A 39 -15.19 -8.12 -2.73
CA THR A 39 -14.97 -8.43 -4.15
C THR A 39 -13.50 -8.37 -4.56
N LYS A 40 -13.11 -9.25 -5.49
CA LYS A 40 -11.83 -9.17 -6.21
C LYS A 40 -11.95 -8.47 -7.56
N ASN A 41 -13.15 -8.04 -7.95
CA ASN A 41 -13.41 -7.41 -9.23
C ASN A 41 -14.39 -6.24 -9.05
N LEU A 42 -13.84 -5.04 -8.90
CA LEU A 42 -14.61 -3.81 -8.71
C LEU A 42 -15.30 -3.33 -10.00
N ALA A 43 -14.91 -3.82 -11.19
CA ALA A 43 -15.53 -3.41 -12.45
C ALA A 43 -17.03 -3.69 -12.51
N LYS A 44 -17.50 -4.76 -11.83
CA LYS A 44 -18.93 -5.09 -11.76
C LYS A 44 -19.72 -4.13 -10.86
N LEU A 45 -19.06 -3.55 -9.86
CA LEU A 45 -19.67 -2.64 -8.89
C LEU A 45 -19.48 -1.18 -9.28
N GLU A 46 -18.63 -0.87 -10.26
CA GLU A 46 -18.28 0.50 -10.64
C GLU A 46 -19.49 1.44 -10.80
N PRO A 47 -20.57 1.09 -11.53
CA PRO A 47 -21.71 1.99 -11.69
C PRO A 47 -22.42 2.29 -10.36
N GLN A 48 -22.52 1.28 -9.49
CA GLN A 48 -23.15 1.40 -8.16
C GLN A 48 -22.28 2.25 -7.24
N ILE A 49 -20.96 2.06 -7.25
CA ILE A 49 -20.01 2.85 -6.46
C ILE A 49 -20.07 4.33 -6.88
N LYS A 50 -20.01 4.61 -8.19
CA LYS A 50 -20.13 5.98 -8.72
C LYS A 50 -21.44 6.65 -8.28
N ALA A 51 -22.56 5.97 -8.47
CA ALA A 51 -23.88 6.49 -8.11
C ALA A 51 -24.00 6.75 -6.60
N GLN A 52 -23.50 5.83 -5.78
CA GLN A 52 -23.55 5.96 -4.32
C GLN A 52 -22.65 7.10 -3.82
N ILE A 53 -21.44 7.26 -4.36
CA ILE A 53 -20.56 8.40 -4.02
C ILE A 53 -21.26 9.74 -4.36
N GLN A 54 -21.86 9.84 -5.55
CA GLN A 54 -22.58 11.05 -5.97
C GLN A 54 -23.79 11.35 -5.07
N LYS A 55 -24.57 10.30 -4.74
CA LYS A 55 -25.73 10.42 -3.83
C LYS A 55 -25.31 10.86 -2.43
N ALA A 56 -24.20 10.31 -1.91
CA ALA A 56 -23.73 10.58 -0.56
C ALA A 56 -23.09 11.97 -0.39
N GLN A 57 -22.51 12.51 -1.47
CA GLN A 57 -21.70 13.73 -1.42
C GLN A 57 -22.38 14.93 -0.72
N PRO A 58 -23.67 15.26 -0.93
CA PRO A 58 -24.32 16.37 -0.22
C PRO A 58 -24.34 16.19 1.29
N ASN A 59 -24.62 14.97 1.78
CA ASN A 59 -24.65 14.66 3.20
C ASN A 59 -23.24 14.67 3.79
N VAL A 60 -22.26 14.06 3.10
CA VAL A 60 -20.84 14.16 3.47
C VAL A 60 -20.40 15.62 3.58
N GLN A 61 -20.74 16.48 2.63
CA GLN A 61 -20.36 17.91 2.68
C GLN A 61 -20.98 18.67 3.87
N LYS A 62 -22.18 18.29 4.33
CA LYS A 62 -22.75 18.80 5.59
C LYS A 62 -21.92 18.28 6.78
N LEU A 63 -21.65 16.99 6.80
CA LEU A 63 -20.85 16.35 7.85
C LEU A 63 -19.44 16.94 7.92
N LEU A 64 -18.75 17.25 6.82
CA LEU A 64 -17.41 17.86 6.86
C LEU A 64 -17.41 19.24 7.56
N LYS A 65 -18.55 19.95 7.55
CA LYS A 65 -18.73 21.28 8.15
C LYS A 65 -19.34 21.24 9.54
N ALA A 66 -19.97 20.13 9.92
CA ALA A 66 -20.64 19.99 11.21
C ALA A 66 -19.63 20.05 12.37
N LYS A 67 -20.03 20.66 13.49
CA LYS A 67 -19.18 20.76 14.69
C LYS A 67 -19.07 19.41 15.41
N ASP A 68 -20.22 18.74 15.54
CA ASP A 68 -20.37 17.43 16.15
C ASP A 68 -21.03 16.48 15.14
N ILE A 69 -20.85 15.18 15.34
CA ILE A 69 -21.62 14.12 14.67
C ILE A 69 -22.02 13.03 15.64
N GLU A 70 -23.07 12.31 15.29
CA GLU A 70 -23.51 11.14 16.03
C GLU A 70 -22.79 9.87 15.56
N TYR A 71 -23.08 8.75 16.23
CA TYR A 71 -22.50 7.45 15.88
C TYR A 71 -22.81 7.06 14.42
N ASN A 72 -24.07 7.23 14.00
CA ASN A 72 -24.53 6.88 12.65
C ASN A 72 -23.83 7.72 11.56
N ASP A 73 -23.60 9.00 11.80
CA ASP A 73 -22.82 9.87 10.92
C ASP A 73 -21.35 9.39 10.81
N SER A 74 -20.78 8.86 11.89
CA SER A 74 -19.44 8.28 11.90
C SER A 74 -19.39 7.01 11.04
N VAL A 75 -20.35 6.10 11.23
CA VAL A 75 -20.51 4.89 10.39
C VAL A 75 -20.63 5.29 8.92
N TYR A 76 -21.46 6.29 8.63
CA TYR A 76 -21.66 6.80 7.28
C TYR A 76 -20.37 7.34 6.65
N LEU A 77 -19.57 8.12 7.40
CA LEU A 77 -18.28 8.63 6.93
C LEU A 77 -17.24 7.53 6.71
N HIS A 78 -17.21 6.50 7.56
CA HIS A 78 -16.33 5.33 7.37
C HIS A 78 -16.67 4.61 6.06
N ASN A 79 -17.95 4.29 5.85
CA ASN A 79 -18.40 3.59 4.64
C ASN A 79 -18.19 4.43 3.38
N TYR A 80 -18.43 5.75 3.46
CA TYR A 80 -18.11 6.66 2.37
C TYR A 80 -16.62 6.65 2.01
N ALA A 81 -15.73 6.69 3.02
CA ALA A 81 -14.29 6.66 2.81
C ALA A 81 -13.83 5.33 2.18
N ILE A 82 -14.44 4.20 2.58
CA ILE A 82 -14.19 2.88 1.98
C ILE A 82 -14.57 2.89 0.49
N LEU A 83 -15.75 3.42 0.14
CA LEU A 83 -16.18 3.48 -1.26
C LEU A 83 -15.27 4.38 -2.11
N THR A 84 -14.90 5.56 -1.63
CA THR A 84 -14.01 6.46 -2.36
C THR A 84 -12.60 5.88 -2.48
N SER A 85 -12.11 5.17 -1.47
CA SER A 85 -10.83 4.46 -1.50
C SER A 85 -10.84 3.35 -2.54
N GLY A 86 -11.84 2.46 -2.47
CA GLY A 86 -11.97 1.34 -3.41
C GLY A 86 -12.11 1.83 -4.85
N TYR A 87 -12.86 2.92 -5.08
CA TYR A 87 -12.97 3.49 -6.41
C TYR A 87 -11.67 4.15 -6.90
N ALA A 88 -10.93 4.82 -6.01
CA ALA A 88 -9.62 5.38 -6.33
C ALA A 88 -8.62 4.27 -6.74
N GLU A 89 -8.62 3.14 -6.02
CA GLU A 89 -7.82 1.95 -6.32
C GLU A 89 -8.19 1.33 -7.67
N TYR A 90 -9.49 1.12 -7.90
CA TYR A 90 -9.99 0.63 -9.18
C TYR A 90 -9.53 1.50 -10.36
N LEU A 91 -9.61 2.84 -10.22
CA LEU A 91 -9.13 3.76 -11.26
C LEU A 91 -7.63 3.61 -11.52
N LEU A 92 -6.82 3.35 -10.50
CA LEU A 92 -5.38 3.11 -10.68
C LEU A 92 -5.10 1.78 -11.38
N GLU A 93 -5.87 0.73 -11.07
CA GLU A 93 -5.81 -0.56 -11.78
C GLU A 93 -6.18 -0.40 -13.27
N GLN A 94 -7.10 0.50 -13.60
CA GLN A 94 -7.46 0.83 -14.98
C GLN A 94 -6.51 1.83 -15.67
N HIS A 95 -5.37 2.16 -15.04
CA HIS A 95 -4.39 3.14 -15.51
C HIS A 95 -4.95 4.57 -15.66
N CYS A 96 -5.93 4.94 -14.84
CA CYS A 96 -6.58 6.25 -14.82
C CYS A 96 -6.09 7.12 -13.64
N THR A 97 -4.78 7.33 -13.52
CA THR A 97 -4.16 8.02 -12.37
C THR A 97 -4.74 9.41 -12.07
N THR A 98 -4.96 10.24 -13.09
CA THR A 98 -5.53 11.58 -12.90
C THR A 98 -6.96 11.53 -12.38
N LEU A 99 -7.76 10.57 -12.86
CA LEU A 99 -9.14 10.39 -12.41
C LEU A 99 -9.21 9.84 -10.97
N SER A 100 -8.19 9.11 -10.51
CA SER A 100 -8.12 8.59 -9.14
C SER A 100 -7.92 9.67 -8.09
N GLN A 101 -7.17 10.74 -8.40
CA GLN A 101 -6.77 11.77 -7.43
C GLN A 101 -7.95 12.42 -6.67
N PRO A 102 -9.04 12.87 -7.32
CA PRO A 102 -10.20 13.42 -6.59
C PRO A 102 -10.80 12.46 -5.56
N PHE A 103 -10.82 11.14 -5.85
CA PHE A 103 -11.36 10.14 -4.92
C PHE A 103 -10.41 9.81 -3.77
N GLN A 104 -9.09 9.92 -4.00
CA GLN A 104 -8.10 9.91 -2.92
C GLN A 104 -8.33 11.08 -1.96
N GLU A 105 -8.56 12.28 -2.49
CA GLU A 105 -8.84 13.47 -1.68
C GLU A 105 -10.14 13.34 -0.87
N LEU A 106 -11.20 12.79 -1.47
CA LEU A 106 -12.46 12.52 -0.76
C LEU A 106 -12.27 11.52 0.38
N THR A 107 -11.45 10.48 0.15
CA THR A 107 -11.07 9.50 1.18
C THR A 107 -10.34 10.18 2.34
N GLU A 108 -9.32 10.99 2.05
CA GLU A 108 -8.58 11.74 3.07
C GLU A 108 -9.50 12.68 3.86
N GLN A 109 -10.38 13.42 3.18
CA GLN A 109 -11.32 14.36 3.81
C GLN A 109 -12.26 13.67 4.80
N ALA A 110 -12.82 12.51 4.43
CA ALA A 110 -13.72 11.75 5.29
C ALA A 110 -13.00 11.25 6.56
N TYR A 111 -11.82 10.63 6.43
CA TYR A 111 -11.05 10.18 7.59
C TYR A 111 -10.52 11.33 8.45
N PHE A 112 -10.15 12.47 7.86
CA PHE A 112 -9.77 13.64 8.64
C PHE A 112 -10.95 14.24 9.41
N ALA A 113 -12.17 14.20 8.87
CA ALA A 113 -13.36 14.60 9.61
C ALA A 113 -13.63 13.68 10.81
N LEU A 114 -13.50 12.36 10.62
CA LEU A 114 -13.59 11.38 11.71
C LEU A 114 -12.55 11.66 12.81
N LYS A 115 -11.27 11.76 12.43
CA LYS A 115 -10.16 12.02 13.37
C LYS A 115 -10.22 13.37 14.08
N LYS A 116 -10.75 14.41 13.42
CA LYS A 116 -10.89 15.72 14.04
C LYS A 116 -11.85 15.67 15.23
N ARG A 117 -12.85 14.77 15.17
CA ARG A 117 -13.89 14.64 16.18
C ARG A 117 -13.53 13.65 17.27
N ASP A 118 -13.06 12.47 16.86
CA ASP A 118 -12.44 11.52 17.77
C ASP A 118 -10.99 11.27 17.35
N PRO A 119 -10.03 12.00 17.94
CA PRO A 119 -8.60 11.78 17.70
C PRO A 119 -8.09 10.41 18.11
N LYS A 120 -8.89 9.61 18.82
CA LYS A 120 -8.57 8.25 19.27
C LYS A 120 -9.40 7.18 18.55
N ASP A 121 -10.16 7.52 17.51
CA ASP A 121 -10.84 6.54 16.67
C ASP A 121 -9.79 5.64 15.99
N THR A 122 -9.56 4.46 16.59
CA THR A 122 -8.54 3.52 16.11
C THR A 122 -8.93 2.91 14.76
N ILE A 123 -10.23 2.83 14.44
CA ILE A 123 -10.71 2.35 13.13
C ILE A 123 -10.34 3.37 12.06
N ALA A 124 -10.60 4.66 12.30
CA ALA A 124 -10.29 5.72 11.33
C ALA A 124 -8.79 5.86 11.11
N ILE A 125 -8.00 5.78 12.19
CA ILE A 125 -6.54 5.86 12.11
C ILE A 125 -5.99 4.64 11.35
N ASN A 126 -6.48 3.43 11.64
CA ASN A 126 -6.04 2.20 10.95
C ASN A 126 -6.39 2.24 9.47
N ASN A 127 -7.63 2.54 9.13
CA ASN A 127 -8.09 2.52 7.74
C ASN A 127 -7.42 3.62 6.91
N LEU A 128 -7.20 4.81 7.47
CA LEU A 128 -6.42 5.85 6.79
C LEU A 128 -4.95 5.45 6.62
N GLY A 129 -4.37 4.77 7.60
CA GLY A 129 -3.00 4.23 7.52
C GLY A 129 -2.86 3.19 6.41
N LEU A 130 -3.83 2.26 6.33
CA LEU A 130 -3.90 1.25 5.29
C LEU A 130 -4.10 1.88 3.91
N PHE A 131 -5.00 2.86 3.79
CA PHE A 131 -5.19 3.63 2.56
C PHE A 131 -3.88 4.24 2.06
N TYR A 132 -3.11 4.91 2.92
CA TYR A 132 -1.83 5.47 2.52
C TYR A 132 -0.79 4.40 2.16
N ALA A 133 -0.72 3.31 2.92
CA ALA A 133 0.16 2.19 2.60
C ALA A 133 -0.17 1.60 1.21
N GLN A 134 -1.45 1.41 0.93
CA GLN A 134 -1.98 0.89 -0.33
C GLN A 134 -1.71 1.84 -1.51
N MET A 135 -2.01 3.14 -1.36
CA MET A 135 -1.70 4.15 -2.36
C MET A 135 -0.21 4.16 -2.71
N SER A 136 0.67 3.99 -1.71
CA SER A 136 2.12 3.94 -1.94
C SER A 136 2.56 2.85 -2.94
N VAL A 137 1.82 1.73 -3.02
CA VAL A 137 2.13 0.61 -3.93
C VAL A 137 1.95 1.02 -5.39
N TYR A 138 0.90 1.79 -5.71
CA TYR A 138 0.64 2.25 -7.08
C TYR A 138 1.73 3.20 -7.60
N TYR A 139 2.43 3.90 -6.71
CA TYR A 139 3.57 4.76 -7.06
C TYR A 139 4.92 4.02 -7.10
N ARG A 140 4.95 2.69 -6.92
CA ARG A 140 6.20 1.89 -6.87
C ARG A 140 7.01 1.93 -8.17
N LYS A 141 6.33 2.06 -9.32
CA LYS A 141 6.96 2.09 -10.66
C LYS A 141 7.32 3.52 -11.12
N ASN A 142 7.02 4.55 -10.33
CA ASN A 142 7.38 5.92 -10.67
C ASN A 142 8.90 6.14 -10.61
N ILE A 143 9.41 6.92 -11.56
CA ILE A 143 10.82 7.33 -11.57
C ILE A 143 11.12 8.19 -10.34
N ASP A 144 10.24 9.16 -10.05
CA ASP A 144 10.30 9.95 -8.82
C ASP A 144 9.68 9.17 -7.63
N PRO A 145 10.47 8.80 -6.61
CA PRO A 145 9.97 8.08 -5.45
C PRO A 145 9.25 8.98 -4.43
N THR A 146 9.23 10.30 -4.62
CA THR A 146 8.74 11.26 -3.63
C THR A 146 7.26 11.05 -3.26
N PRO A 147 6.31 10.84 -4.21
CA PRO A 147 4.92 10.56 -3.86
C PRO A 147 4.78 9.30 -2.99
N ARG A 148 5.51 8.23 -3.34
CA ARG A 148 5.52 6.98 -2.58
C ARG A 148 6.06 7.19 -1.16
N LEU A 149 7.16 7.93 -1.03
CA LEU A 149 7.74 8.23 0.28
C LEU A 149 6.77 9.04 1.15
N ASN A 150 6.10 10.03 0.58
CA ASN A 150 5.12 10.84 1.30
C ASN A 150 3.96 10.00 1.84
N TYR A 151 3.42 9.08 1.03
CA TYR A 151 2.39 8.15 1.49
C TYR A 151 2.88 7.25 2.63
N LEU A 152 4.08 6.68 2.52
CA LEU A 152 4.65 5.85 3.58
C LEU A 152 4.89 6.63 4.87
N LEU A 153 5.30 7.90 4.78
CA LEU A 153 5.45 8.78 5.95
C LEU A 153 4.12 9.05 6.64
N LYS A 154 3.06 9.34 5.87
CA LYS A 154 1.71 9.53 6.42
C LYS A 154 1.21 8.25 7.09
N ALA A 155 1.41 7.09 6.46
CA ALA A 155 1.02 5.79 7.02
C ALA A 155 1.78 5.47 8.32
N GLU A 156 3.09 5.69 8.34
CA GLU A 156 3.93 5.47 9.52
C GLU A 156 3.43 6.28 10.73
N GLN A 157 3.12 7.56 10.54
CA GLN A 157 2.64 8.43 11.63
C GLN A 157 1.33 7.91 12.24
N LEU A 158 0.43 7.37 11.41
CA LEU A 158 -0.85 6.82 11.86
C LEU A 158 -0.65 5.51 12.63
N PHE A 159 0.15 4.59 12.08
CA PHE A 159 0.43 3.32 12.75
C PHE A 159 1.27 3.51 14.03
N GLU A 160 2.18 4.48 14.07
CA GLU A 160 2.87 4.85 15.31
C GLU A 160 1.88 5.38 16.37
N THR A 161 0.85 6.12 15.95
CA THR A 161 -0.23 6.56 16.85
C THR A 161 -1.02 5.37 17.39
N LEU A 162 -1.37 4.40 16.54
CA LEU A 162 -2.06 3.18 16.98
C LEU A 162 -1.22 2.36 17.97
N MET A 163 0.08 2.20 17.71
CA MET A 163 0.98 1.49 18.62
C MET A 163 1.10 2.17 19.99
N LYS A 164 0.86 3.48 20.09
CA LYS A 164 0.79 4.20 21.38
C LYS A 164 -0.56 4.02 22.07
N LEU A 165 -1.65 3.94 21.31
CA LEU A 165 -3.00 3.78 21.85
C LEU A 165 -3.28 2.33 22.30
N GLN A 166 -2.80 1.36 21.53
CA GLN A 166 -3.01 -0.07 21.74
C GLN A 166 -1.70 -0.84 21.46
N PRO A 167 -0.73 -0.81 22.39
CA PRO A 167 0.61 -1.38 22.18
C PRO A 167 0.64 -2.90 22.02
N ASP A 168 -0.36 -3.60 22.57
CA ASP A 168 -0.45 -5.07 22.52
C ASP A 168 -1.30 -5.58 21.33
N ASN A 169 -1.76 -4.69 20.44
CA ASN A 169 -2.51 -5.07 19.27
C ASN A 169 -1.57 -5.57 18.16
N GLU A 170 -1.55 -6.89 17.97
CA GLU A 170 -0.68 -7.53 16.98
C GLU A 170 -0.95 -7.07 15.54
N GLU A 171 -2.19 -6.77 15.18
CA GLU A 171 -2.53 -6.33 13.83
C GLU A 171 -1.93 -4.96 13.53
N TYR A 172 -2.01 -4.03 14.49
CA TYR A 172 -1.38 -2.72 14.36
C TYR A 172 0.13 -2.81 14.33
N GLU A 173 0.73 -3.73 15.11
CA GLU A 173 2.16 -3.99 15.06
C GLU A 173 2.58 -4.50 13.67
N LYS A 174 1.81 -5.45 13.11
CA LYS A 174 2.03 -5.99 11.76
C LYS A 174 1.95 -4.90 10.68
N ASN A 175 0.91 -4.06 10.72
CA ASN A 175 0.74 -2.96 9.77
C ASN A 175 1.87 -1.93 9.89
N TYR A 176 2.28 -1.60 11.11
CA TYR A 176 3.41 -0.71 11.37
C TYR A 176 4.70 -1.25 10.75
N TYR A 177 5.06 -2.50 11.03
CA TYR A 177 6.29 -3.10 10.47
C TYR A 177 6.24 -3.26 8.95
N ALA A 178 5.07 -3.55 8.37
CA ALA A 178 4.91 -3.60 6.93
C ALA A 178 5.29 -2.24 6.29
N VAL A 179 4.73 -1.13 6.78
CA VAL A 179 5.06 0.22 6.30
C VAL A 179 6.53 0.57 6.50
N LEU A 180 7.09 0.29 7.67
CA LEU A 180 8.51 0.55 7.95
C LEU A 180 9.43 -0.24 7.00
N SER A 181 9.08 -1.49 6.71
CA SER A 181 9.86 -2.34 5.79
C SER A 181 9.83 -1.79 4.36
N ASP A 182 8.67 -1.36 3.87
CA ASP A 182 8.51 -0.79 2.54
C ASP A 182 9.22 0.57 2.42
N LYS A 183 9.18 1.38 3.48
CA LYS A 183 9.95 2.64 3.59
C LYS A 183 11.45 2.39 3.58
N LEU A 184 11.95 1.42 4.35
CA LEU A 184 13.36 1.06 4.36
C LEU A 184 13.84 0.61 2.98
N MET A 185 13.07 -0.24 2.31
CA MET A 185 13.34 -0.68 0.93
C MET A 185 13.45 0.50 -0.02
N LEU A 186 12.54 1.47 0.07
CA LEU A 186 12.55 2.67 -0.77
C LEU A 186 13.82 3.52 -0.50
N LEU A 187 14.12 3.80 0.76
CA LEU A 187 15.28 4.60 1.14
C LEU A 187 16.61 3.94 0.73
N GLN A 188 16.73 2.62 0.90
CA GLN A 188 17.91 1.87 0.46
C GLN A 188 18.07 1.86 -1.05
N LYS A 189 16.98 1.68 -1.82
CA LYS A 189 16.99 1.67 -3.30
C LYS A 189 17.47 2.99 -3.88
N TYR A 190 17.06 4.11 -3.29
CA TYR A 190 17.41 5.45 -3.78
C TYR A 190 18.56 6.11 -3.00
N HIS A 191 19.24 5.36 -2.14
CA HIS A 191 20.36 5.84 -1.30
C HIS A 191 20.04 7.12 -0.49
N ARG A 192 18.81 7.23 0.04
CA ARG A 192 18.31 8.42 0.76
C ARG A 192 18.33 8.24 2.28
N ASP A 193 18.69 9.29 3.01
CA ASP A 193 18.63 9.39 4.48
C ASP A 193 19.20 8.17 5.24
N GLN A 194 20.53 8.14 5.39
CA GLN A 194 21.23 7.05 6.06
C GLN A 194 20.88 6.91 7.55
N ASN A 195 20.55 8.01 8.22
CA ASN A 195 20.18 7.99 9.64
C ASN A 195 18.82 7.30 9.81
N GLU A 196 17.88 7.63 8.94
CA GLU A 196 16.58 6.99 8.92
C GLU A 196 16.67 5.50 8.56
N GLN A 197 17.51 5.13 7.58
CA GLN A 197 17.78 3.72 7.29
C GLN A 197 18.28 2.97 8.54
N LYS A 198 19.20 3.57 9.32
CA LYS A 198 19.72 2.96 10.56
C LYS A 198 18.63 2.83 11.63
N ARG A 199 17.77 3.85 11.81
CA ARG A 199 16.64 3.80 12.74
C ARG A 199 15.68 2.67 12.38
N LEU A 200 15.26 2.60 11.12
CA LEU A 200 14.35 1.57 10.62
C LEU A 200 14.95 0.17 10.79
N ILE A 201 16.22 -0.02 10.43
CA ILE A 201 16.93 -1.29 10.64
C ILE A 201 16.93 -1.69 12.12
N ASN A 202 17.15 -0.77 13.05
CA ASN A 202 17.14 -1.09 14.48
C ASN A 202 15.76 -1.53 14.98
N ILE A 203 14.68 -0.91 14.49
CA ILE A 203 13.31 -1.33 14.82
C ILE A 203 13.01 -2.70 14.21
N LEU A 204 13.30 -2.86 12.92
CA LEU A 204 12.91 -4.02 12.12
C LEU A 204 13.73 -5.30 12.37
N LYS A 205 14.88 -5.21 13.04
CA LYS A 205 15.64 -6.40 13.48
C LYS A 205 14.80 -7.27 14.42
N LYS A 206 14.02 -6.68 15.32
CA LYS A 206 13.20 -7.44 16.29
C LYS A 206 12.23 -8.40 15.60
N PRO A 207 11.31 -7.96 14.71
CA PRO A 207 10.42 -8.87 14.01
C PRO A 207 11.18 -9.84 13.10
N LEU A 208 12.26 -9.42 12.42
CA LEU A 208 13.08 -10.32 11.60
C LEU A 208 13.60 -11.52 12.40
N PHE A 209 14.25 -11.28 13.55
CA PHE A 209 14.82 -12.35 14.36
C PHE A 209 13.76 -13.20 15.05
N HIS A 210 12.61 -12.61 15.39
CA HIS A 210 11.45 -13.35 15.87
C HIS A 210 10.99 -14.38 14.81
N TYR A 211 10.78 -13.96 13.57
CA TYR A 211 10.36 -14.85 12.48
C TYR A 211 11.44 -15.89 12.11
N LEU A 212 12.72 -15.56 12.25
CA LEU A 212 13.81 -16.55 12.09
C LEU A 212 13.84 -17.58 13.23
N SER A 213 13.42 -17.21 14.44
CA SER A 213 13.34 -18.14 15.57
C SER A 213 12.12 -19.05 15.53
N ASP A 214 10.98 -18.55 15.05
CA ASP A 214 9.75 -19.29 14.87
C ASP A 214 9.12 -18.97 13.51
N PRO A 215 9.48 -19.72 12.44
CA PRO A 215 8.94 -19.51 11.10
C PRO A 215 7.41 -19.60 11.02
N ASN A 216 6.75 -20.26 11.98
CA ASN A 216 5.29 -20.36 11.99
C ASN A 216 4.61 -19.04 12.38
N GLN A 217 5.32 -18.16 13.08
CA GLN A 217 4.83 -16.84 13.50
C GLN A 217 4.98 -15.76 12.43
N ALA A 218 5.64 -16.06 11.31
CA ALA A 218 5.68 -15.14 10.18
C ALA A 218 4.25 -14.93 9.65
N PHE A 219 3.78 -13.68 9.78
CA PHE A 219 2.42 -13.27 9.39
C PHE A 219 2.25 -13.22 7.87
N ASP A 220 3.26 -12.71 7.16
CA ASP A 220 3.30 -12.67 5.70
C ASP A 220 4.73 -12.87 5.21
N ALA A 221 4.89 -13.79 4.25
CA ALA A 221 6.19 -14.08 3.63
C ALA A 221 6.71 -12.90 2.81
N GLY A 222 5.82 -12.10 2.21
CA GLY A 222 6.18 -10.90 1.45
C GLY A 222 6.90 -9.86 2.32
N ASN A 223 6.36 -9.54 3.50
CA ASN A 223 6.98 -8.63 4.46
C ASN A 223 8.30 -9.20 5.02
N PHE A 224 8.32 -10.48 5.38
CA PHE A 224 9.54 -11.14 5.87
C PHE A 224 10.70 -11.03 4.86
N ILE A 225 10.41 -11.26 3.57
CA ILE A 225 11.40 -11.18 2.49
C ILE A 225 12.03 -9.80 2.40
N ILE A 226 11.24 -8.73 2.54
CA ILE A 226 11.79 -7.37 2.58
C ILE A 226 12.78 -7.24 3.74
N LEU A 227 12.38 -7.67 4.94
CA LEU A 227 13.22 -7.56 6.13
C LEU A 227 14.55 -8.30 5.94
N ALA A 228 14.50 -9.54 5.45
CA ALA A 228 15.69 -10.33 5.17
C ALA A 228 16.60 -9.65 4.13
N GLN A 229 16.05 -9.17 3.00
CA GLN A 229 16.81 -8.46 1.97
C GLN A 229 17.45 -7.18 2.49
N GLN A 230 16.68 -6.32 3.18
CA GLN A 230 17.19 -5.01 3.62
C GLN A 230 18.20 -5.17 4.75
N TYR A 231 18.04 -6.17 5.62
CA TYR A 231 19.01 -6.48 6.67
C TYR A 231 20.31 -7.04 6.08
N PHE A 232 20.24 -7.94 5.09
CA PHE A 232 21.42 -8.39 4.35
C PHE A 232 22.14 -7.21 3.68
N LYS A 233 21.40 -6.33 2.97
CA LYS A 233 21.97 -5.13 2.32
C LYS A 233 22.62 -4.19 3.33
N TYR A 234 22.05 -4.05 4.53
CA TYR A 234 22.67 -3.29 5.62
C TYR A 234 23.98 -3.95 6.10
N LEU A 235 23.96 -5.24 6.43
CA LEU A 235 25.17 -5.96 6.86
C LEU A 235 26.26 -5.90 5.80
N ASN A 236 25.91 -6.08 4.53
CA ASN A 236 26.88 -6.12 3.43
C ASN A 236 27.57 -4.75 3.21
N ARG A 237 26.93 -3.64 3.57
CA ARG A 237 27.54 -2.31 3.54
C ARG A 237 28.52 -2.09 4.69
N GLU A 238 28.24 -2.68 5.86
CA GLU A 238 29.08 -2.56 7.06
C GLU A 238 30.25 -3.55 7.04
N ASP A 239 29.97 -4.83 6.79
CA ASP A 239 30.93 -5.93 6.67
C ASP A 239 30.36 -7.06 5.78
N PRO A 240 30.85 -7.20 4.53
CA PRO A 240 30.43 -8.27 3.62
C PRO A 240 30.60 -9.69 4.19
N LYS A 241 31.63 -9.94 5.02
CA LYS A 241 31.87 -11.27 5.60
C LYS A 241 30.81 -11.59 6.66
N LEU A 242 30.39 -10.59 7.43
CA LEU A 242 29.29 -10.74 8.38
C LEU A 242 27.97 -11.00 7.67
N ALA A 243 27.71 -10.31 6.56
CA ALA A 243 26.51 -10.53 5.75
C ALA A 243 26.45 -11.95 5.17
N GLU A 244 27.57 -12.42 4.60
CA GLU A 244 27.67 -13.78 4.07
C GLU A 244 27.46 -14.83 5.17
N LYS A 245 28.13 -14.65 6.32
CA LYS A 245 27.97 -15.55 7.48
C LYS A 245 26.51 -15.58 7.94
N TRP A 246 25.88 -14.42 8.11
CA TRP A 246 24.48 -14.33 8.52
C TRP A 246 23.55 -15.06 7.54
N LEU A 247 23.77 -14.89 6.23
CA LEU A 247 22.97 -15.55 5.20
C LEU A 247 23.09 -17.07 5.28
N ARG A 248 24.31 -17.59 5.43
CA ARG A 248 24.60 -19.03 5.57
C ARG A 248 23.99 -19.60 6.86
N ASP A 249 24.19 -18.93 8.00
CA ASP A 249 23.70 -19.36 9.31
C ASP A 249 22.15 -19.39 9.37
N ASN A 250 21.48 -18.58 8.56
CA ASN A 250 20.01 -18.47 8.54
C ASN A 250 19.36 -19.10 7.31
N GLN A 251 20.11 -19.78 6.43
CA GLN A 251 19.60 -20.27 5.16
C GLN A 251 18.31 -21.11 5.33
N ALA A 252 18.38 -22.17 6.13
CA ALA A 252 17.26 -23.09 6.34
C ALA A 252 16.03 -22.40 6.98
N LYS A 253 16.25 -21.40 7.82
CA LYS A 253 15.18 -20.64 8.49
C LYS A 253 14.46 -19.72 7.51
N ILE A 254 15.22 -19.01 6.66
CA ILE A 254 14.66 -18.16 5.60
C ILE A 254 13.87 -19.04 4.62
N GLU A 255 14.43 -20.17 4.19
CA GLU A 255 13.74 -21.11 3.32
C GLU A 255 12.44 -21.64 3.95
N ALA A 256 12.43 -21.93 5.25
CA ALA A 256 11.23 -22.39 5.97
C ALA A 256 10.12 -21.34 5.98
N VAL A 257 10.46 -20.06 6.18
CA VAL A 257 9.47 -18.97 6.15
C VAL A 257 8.91 -18.76 4.74
N VAL A 258 9.78 -18.64 3.74
CA VAL A 258 9.37 -18.30 2.37
C VAL A 258 8.61 -19.45 1.70
N ASN A 259 8.96 -20.70 1.99
CA ASN A 259 8.30 -21.87 1.40
C ASN A 259 7.10 -22.38 2.21
N LYS A 260 6.67 -21.64 3.24
CA LYS A 260 5.48 -21.99 4.03
C LYS A 260 4.22 -22.07 3.16
N ASN A 261 4.12 -21.20 2.15
CA ASN A 261 3.05 -21.21 1.16
C ASN A 261 3.44 -22.06 -0.05
N ARG A 262 2.66 -23.12 -0.36
CA ARG A 262 2.96 -24.06 -1.46
C ARG A 262 3.08 -23.41 -2.85
N LYS A 263 2.47 -22.23 -3.04
CA LYS A 263 2.52 -21.48 -4.30
C LYS A 263 3.18 -20.13 -4.07
N GLN A 264 4.40 -19.98 -4.57
CA GLN A 264 5.16 -18.75 -4.49
C GLN A 264 4.63 -17.71 -5.49
N THR A 265 4.43 -16.50 -5.00
CA THR A 265 4.24 -15.26 -5.76
C THR A 265 5.50 -14.90 -6.55
N GLN A 266 5.35 -13.97 -7.49
CA GLN A 266 6.46 -13.44 -8.27
C GLN A 266 7.56 -12.82 -7.39
N ARG A 267 7.17 -12.08 -6.35
CA ARG A 267 8.09 -11.47 -5.39
C ARG A 267 8.92 -12.51 -4.63
N GLU A 268 8.29 -13.61 -4.21
CA GLU A 268 8.97 -14.71 -3.53
C GLU A 268 9.96 -15.42 -4.46
N LYS A 269 9.59 -15.64 -5.73
CA LYS A 269 10.50 -16.21 -6.74
C LYS A 269 11.71 -15.30 -6.99
N GLU A 270 11.50 -14.00 -7.14
CA GLU A 270 12.59 -13.03 -7.32
C GLU A 270 13.53 -12.99 -6.11
N PHE A 271 12.97 -12.99 -4.90
CA PHE A 271 13.75 -13.10 -3.68
C PHE A 271 14.58 -14.38 -3.64
N LEU A 272 13.97 -15.54 -3.90
CA LEU A 272 14.67 -16.81 -3.89
C LEU A 272 15.78 -16.85 -4.95
N ALA A 273 15.56 -16.24 -6.12
CA ALA A 273 16.60 -16.09 -7.12
C ALA A 273 17.81 -15.29 -6.60
N GLU A 274 17.59 -14.12 -6.01
CA GLU A 274 18.66 -13.32 -5.39
C GLU A 274 19.35 -14.07 -4.24
N PHE A 275 18.57 -14.69 -3.38
CA PHE A 275 19.02 -15.44 -2.22
C PHE A 275 19.96 -16.59 -2.61
N TYR A 276 19.56 -17.41 -3.58
CA TYR A 276 20.40 -18.51 -4.07
C TYR A 276 21.60 -18.01 -4.90
N ALA A 277 21.50 -16.86 -5.58
CA ALA A 277 22.63 -16.24 -6.25
C ALA A 277 23.73 -15.83 -5.25
N LEU A 278 23.34 -15.23 -4.12
CA LEU A 278 24.25 -14.85 -3.04
C LEU A 278 24.92 -16.07 -2.37
N LEU A 279 24.20 -17.20 -2.29
CA LEU A 279 24.73 -18.46 -1.76
C LEU A 279 25.62 -19.24 -2.76
N GLY A 280 25.81 -18.72 -3.98
CA GLY A 280 26.55 -19.41 -5.04
C GLY A 280 25.81 -20.62 -5.64
N GLN A 281 24.51 -20.75 -5.39
CA GLN A 281 23.66 -21.85 -5.88
C GLN A 281 23.02 -21.46 -7.21
N THR A 282 23.85 -21.31 -8.24
CA THR A 282 23.46 -20.76 -9.55
C THR A 282 22.27 -21.48 -10.20
N ASP A 283 22.25 -22.81 -10.18
CA ASP A 283 21.17 -23.58 -10.83
C ASP A 283 19.81 -23.34 -10.17
N ARG A 284 19.78 -23.23 -8.83
CA ARG A 284 18.56 -22.91 -8.09
C ARG A 284 18.10 -21.49 -8.38
N ALA A 285 19.03 -20.53 -8.38
CA ALA A 285 18.70 -19.15 -8.68
C ALA A 285 18.08 -19.01 -10.09
N LEU A 286 18.69 -19.65 -11.10
CA LEU A 286 18.16 -19.68 -12.46
C LEU A 286 16.80 -20.39 -12.57
N SER A 287 16.57 -21.44 -11.79
CA SER A 287 15.28 -22.13 -11.74
C SER A 287 14.15 -21.19 -11.33
N TYR A 288 14.35 -20.32 -10.34
CA TYR A 288 13.34 -19.35 -9.92
C TYR A 288 13.14 -18.23 -10.95
N LEU A 289 14.22 -17.72 -11.55
CA LEU A 289 14.14 -16.71 -12.61
C LEU A 289 13.34 -17.20 -13.84
N LYS A 290 13.46 -18.48 -14.18
CA LYS A 290 12.72 -19.11 -15.29
C LYS A 290 11.21 -19.28 -15.01
N GLN A 291 10.77 -19.12 -13.77
CA GLN A 291 9.37 -19.22 -13.36
C GLN A 291 8.66 -17.86 -13.25
N LEU A 292 9.35 -16.77 -13.60
CA LEU A 292 8.75 -15.43 -13.62
C LEU A 292 7.79 -15.31 -14.81
N GLU A 293 6.63 -14.71 -14.55
CA GLU A 293 5.57 -14.48 -15.53
C GLU A 293 5.35 -12.97 -15.68
N PHE A 294 4.73 -12.55 -16.78
CA PHE A 294 4.34 -11.16 -16.99
C PHE A 294 2.85 -10.99 -16.70
N SER A 295 2.52 -10.04 -15.83
CA SER A 295 1.14 -9.64 -15.50
C SER A 295 1.05 -8.15 -15.21
N ASP A 296 -0.17 -7.59 -15.23
CA ASP A 296 -0.40 -6.16 -14.99
C ASP A 296 -0.03 -5.79 -13.53
N GLU A 297 -0.28 -6.72 -12.61
CA GLU A 297 0.01 -6.60 -11.18
C GLU A 297 1.51 -6.75 -10.89
N ASN A 298 2.14 -7.76 -11.48
CA ASN A 298 3.50 -8.18 -11.15
C ASN A 298 4.34 -8.35 -12.41
N ASN A 299 5.27 -7.42 -12.61
CA ASN A 299 6.30 -7.49 -13.64
C ASN A 299 7.54 -6.73 -13.16
N THR A 300 8.70 -7.32 -13.34
CA THR A 300 9.98 -6.68 -12.98
C THR A 300 10.68 -6.18 -14.22
N GLU A 301 10.98 -4.88 -14.23
CA GLU A 301 11.65 -4.27 -15.37
C GLU A 301 13.06 -4.87 -15.55
N PRO A 302 13.52 -5.09 -16.79
CA PRO A 302 14.87 -5.61 -17.03
C PRO A 302 15.98 -4.80 -16.34
N SER A 303 15.80 -3.48 -16.24
CA SER A 303 16.70 -2.56 -15.53
C SER A 303 16.87 -2.93 -14.05
N SER A 304 15.86 -3.54 -13.42
CA SER A 304 15.94 -4.00 -12.03
C SER A 304 16.90 -5.19 -11.90
N PHE A 305 16.84 -6.16 -12.82
CA PHE A 305 17.80 -7.28 -12.84
C PHE A 305 19.21 -6.86 -13.26
N GLU A 306 19.33 -5.91 -14.20
CA GLU A 306 20.62 -5.35 -14.63
C GLU A 306 21.35 -4.63 -13.49
N ASN A 307 20.60 -3.97 -12.60
CA ASN A 307 21.17 -3.14 -11.54
C ASN A 307 21.21 -3.81 -10.16
N GLU A 308 20.51 -4.92 -9.92
CA GLU A 308 20.44 -5.58 -8.60
C GLU A 308 21.79 -6.21 -8.19
N PRO A 309 22.51 -5.68 -7.19
CA PRO A 309 23.84 -6.19 -6.82
C PRO A 309 23.85 -7.67 -6.42
N ASN A 310 22.76 -8.18 -5.85
CA ASN A 310 22.67 -9.57 -5.41
C ASN A 310 22.78 -10.60 -6.56
N LEU A 311 22.50 -10.18 -7.80
CA LEU A 311 22.58 -11.02 -8.99
C LEU A 311 23.92 -10.91 -9.73
N ALA A 312 24.89 -10.12 -9.22
CA ALA A 312 26.15 -9.85 -9.91
C ALA A 312 26.89 -11.13 -10.33
N ASN A 313 26.94 -12.14 -9.46
CA ASN A 313 27.60 -13.41 -9.74
C ASN A 313 26.91 -14.21 -10.87
N LEU A 314 25.61 -14.03 -11.08
CA LEU A 314 24.87 -14.70 -12.14
C LEU A 314 25.09 -14.06 -13.51
N ARG A 315 25.41 -12.76 -13.58
CA ARG A 315 25.50 -12.04 -14.87
C ARG A 315 26.57 -12.58 -15.81
N LEU A 316 27.59 -13.24 -15.26
CA LEU A 316 28.66 -13.89 -16.02
C LEU A 316 28.30 -15.31 -16.47
N ASN A 317 27.21 -15.88 -15.97
CA ASN A 317 26.77 -17.22 -16.33
C ASN A 317 26.10 -17.22 -17.73
N PRO A 318 26.52 -18.10 -18.66
CA PRO A 318 25.94 -18.14 -20.01
C PRO A 318 24.44 -18.42 -20.06
N GLU A 319 23.93 -19.28 -19.17
CA GLU A 319 22.50 -19.58 -19.09
C GLU A 319 21.70 -18.39 -18.54
N TYR A 320 22.26 -17.63 -17.60
CA TYR A 320 21.67 -16.36 -17.18
C TYR A 320 21.59 -15.38 -18.35
N GLN A 321 22.67 -15.20 -19.10
CA GLN A 321 22.70 -14.28 -20.24
C GLN A 321 21.69 -14.65 -21.31
N LYS A 322 21.54 -15.95 -21.60
CA LYS A 322 20.53 -16.48 -22.51
C LYS A 322 19.11 -16.22 -22.00
N TRP A 323 18.82 -16.57 -20.74
CA TRP A 323 17.53 -16.30 -20.11
C TRP A 323 17.20 -14.81 -20.12
N PHE A 324 18.14 -13.96 -19.70
CA PHE A 324 17.93 -12.53 -19.57
C PHE A 324 17.71 -11.84 -20.92
N LYS A 325 18.38 -12.32 -21.98
CA LYS A 325 18.11 -11.87 -23.35
C LYS A 325 16.68 -12.18 -23.77
N GLN A 326 16.18 -13.39 -23.48
CA GLN A 326 14.80 -13.78 -23.77
C GLN A 326 13.81 -12.96 -22.93
N TYR A 327 14.05 -12.84 -21.62
CA TYR A 327 13.24 -12.05 -20.70
C TYR A 327 13.07 -10.60 -21.18
N LYS A 328 14.14 -9.97 -21.70
CA LYS A 328 14.05 -8.62 -22.28
C LYS A 328 13.15 -8.54 -23.51
N GLN A 329 13.19 -9.55 -24.37
CA GLN A 329 12.34 -9.63 -25.57
C GLN A 329 10.87 -9.81 -25.18
N ASP A 330 10.60 -10.73 -24.26
CA ASP A 330 9.26 -11.03 -23.78
C ASP A 330 8.66 -9.84 -23.02
N TYR A 331 9.45 -9.16 -22.18
CA TYR A 331 9.04 -7.93 -21.49
C TYR A 331 8.67 -6.83 -22.48
N ALA A 332 9.48 -6.63 -23.53
CA ALA A 332 9.20 -5.63 -24.56
C ALA A 332 7.92 -5.97 -25.37
N ALA A 333 7.70 -7.25 -25.67
CA ALA A 333 6.47 -7.71 -26.31
C ALA A 333 5.25 -7.49 -25.41
N TYR A 334 5.35 -7.86 -24.12
CA TYR A 334 4.34 -7.63 -23.11
C TYR A 334 3.97 -6.13 -23.00
N ARG A 335 4.96 -5.25 -22.85
CA ARG A 335 4.73 -3.79 -22.75
C ARG A 335 4.08 -3.18 -23.99
N LYS A 336 4.27 -3.78 -25.18
CA LYS A 336 3.56 -3.35 -26.40
C LYS A 336 2.09 -3.78 -26.41
N ALA A 337 1.76 -4.88 -25.75
CA ALA A 337 0.40 -5.40 -25.66
C ALA A 337 -0.45 -4.70 -24.57
N ILE A 338 0.17 -4.06 -23.57
CA ILE A 338 -0.55 -3.30 -22.54
C ILE A 338 -1.17 -2.03 -23.15
N PRO A 339 -2.49 -1.79 -22.97
CA PRO A 339 -3.12 -0.54 -23.38
C PRO A 339 -2.45 0.68 -22.73
N LYS A 340 -2.04 1.66 -23.53
CA LYS A 340 -1.35 2.89 -23.07
C LYS A 340 -2.29 3.98 -22.52
N VAL A 341 -3.59 3.72 -22.46
CA VAL A 341 -4.63 4.72 -22.21
C VAL A 341 -5.51 4.23 -21.06
N CYS A 342 -6.04 5.15 -20.26
CA CYS A 342 -7.09 4.88 -19.28
C CYS A 342 -8.18 4.03 -19.92
N LYS A 343 -8.38 2.80 -19.40
CA LYS A 343 -9.25 1.78 -20.02
C LYS A 343 -10.73 2.19 -20.05
N ILE A 344 -11.15 3.10 -19.16
CA ILE A 344 -12.54 3.55 -19.02
C ILE A 344 -12.94 4.53 -20.15
N ASN A 345 -12.03 5.37 -20.64
CA ASN A 345 -12.32 6.33 -21.72
C ASN A 345 -12.57 5.67 -23.10
N GLN A 346 -12.22 4.39 -23.26
CA GLN A 346 -12.47 3.65 -24.50
C GLN A 346 -13.92 3.13 -24.61
N LEU A 347 -14.62 2.94 -23.48
CA LEU A 347 -16.01 2.46 -23.46
C LEU A 347 -17.02 3.58 -23.69
N GLU A 348 -16.75 4.79 -23.21
CA GLU A 348 -17.62 5.96 -23.46
C GLU A 348 -17.53 6.43 -24.93
N THR A 349 -16.35 6.30 -25.58
CA THR A 349 -16.18 6.69 -26.99
C THR A 349 -16.69 5.65 -28.00
N THR A 350 -16.87 4.39 -27.62
CA THR A 350 -17.49 3.37 -28.49
C THR A 350 -19.02 3.31 -28.36
N GLN A 351 -19.61 3.88 -27.29
CA GLN A 351 -21.05 4.09 -27.22
C GLN A 351 -21.52 5.32 -28.00
N ASP A 352 -20.75 6.41 -28.01
CA ASP A 352 -21.07 7.63 -28.78
C ASP A 352 -20.85 7.53 -30.31
N THR A 353 -20.36 6.39 -30.80
CA THR A 353 -20.19 6.12 -32.25
C THR A 353 -21.17 5.08 -32.81
N LEU A 354 -22.12 4.62 -31.99
CA LEU A 354 -23.18 3.68 -32.37
C LEU A 354 -24.60 4.22 -32.18
N GLU A 355 -24.75 5.52 -31.88
CA GLU A 355 -25.96 6.30 -32.19
C GLU A 355 -25.81 7.01 -33.54
#